data_AF-A0A6J4JC24-F1
#
_entry.id   AF-A0A6J4JC24-F1
#
_cell.length_a   1.000
_cell.length_b   1.000
_cell.length_c   1.000
_cell.angle_alpha   90.00
_cell.angle_beta   90.00
_cell.angle_gamma   90.00
#
_symmetry.space_group_name_H-M   'P 1'
#
loop_
_entity.id
_entity.type
_entity.pdbx_description
1 polymer ?
#
loop_
_entity_poly.entity_id
_entity_poly.type
_entity_poly.pdbx_seq_one_letter_code
_entity_poly.pdbx_strand_id
1 'polypeptide(L)'
;MTPRASRFGGLAARRSFLLLPPALAGAAASCARPEPPAPPLAPMSWTHLTPLPLDVAALEVVPTSPPPPPGDIGPLLSPPPAEAVRGMARDRLSALGGSGQAVFLVTAASLVRERGGALRCTLGCRLEILGDGGAEEGPGFMEATARLGVSGAEATRPRAADLLLRRAMDDLNVEFEFQLRRNLRRWLVAAAPGGAAVAPPVGREELPS
;
A
#
# COMPACT_ATOMS: atom_id res chain seq x y z
N MET A 1 -65.27 -43.39 35.40
CA MET A 1 -66.76 -43.46 35.32
C MET A 1 -67.17 -43.02 33.92
N THR A 2 -68.01 -43.86 33.31
CA THR A 2 -68.63 -43.91 31.96
C THR A 2 -69.39 -42.64 31.52
N PRO A 3 -69.96 -42.53 30.28
CA PRO A 3 -69.89 -43.36 29.03
C PRO A 3 -69.55 -42.50 27.78
N ARG A 4 -69.09 -43.01 26.62
CA ARG A 4 -69.74 -43.78 25.52
C ARG A 4 -70.99 -43.14 24.89
N ALA A 5 -71.02 -43.20 23.55
CA ALA A 5 -72.14 -43.04 22.59
C ALA A 5 -72.29 -41.63 21.97
N SER A 6 -72.63 -41.43 20.71
CA SER A 6 -72.81 -42.29 19.52
C SER A 6 -73.23 -41.34 18.40
N ARG A 7 -72.89 -41.66 17.14
CA ARG A 7 -73.82 -41.80 16.00
C ARG A 7 -73.11 -41.54 14.68
N PHE A 8 -73.04 -42.62 13.90
CA PHE A 8 -72.94 -42.58 12.45
C PHE A 8 -74.18 -41.93 11.86
N GLY A 9 -73.98 -41.03 10.89
CA GLY A 9 -74.98 -40.53 9.97
C GLY A 9 -74.29 -40.27 8.64
N GLY A 10 -74.36 -41.24 7.73
CA GLY A 10 -73.86 -41.05 6.38
C GLY A 10 -74.81 -40.21 5.54
N LEU A 11 -74.30 -39.61 4.47
CA LEU A 11 -75.00 -39.42 3.21
C LEU A 11 -73.96 -39.09 2.13
N ALA A 12 -73.92 -39.95 1.12
CA ALA A 12 -73.08 -39.80 -0.05
C ALA A 12 -73.54 -38.62 -0.90
N ALA A 13 -72.62 -37.74 -1.30
CA ALA A 13 -72.83 -36.77 -2.37
C ALA A 13 -71.55 -36.61 -3.21
N ARG A 14 -71.56 -37.39 -4.28
CA ARG A 14 -70.97 -37.23 -5.61
C ARG A 14 -70.21 -35.91 -5.93
N ARG A 15 -69.14 -36.11 -6.72
CA ARG A 15 -68.56 -35.22 -7.76
C ARG A 15 -67.63 -34.09 -7.28
N SER A 16 -66.34 -34.29 -7.46
CA SER A 16 -65.61 -33.78 -8.65
C SER A 16 -64.11 -33.97 -8.44
N PHE A 17 -63.52 -34.86 -9.23
CA PHE A 17 -62.06 -34.99 -9.36
C PHE A 17 -61.56 -33.78 -10.15
N LEU A 18 -60.93 -32.82 -9.48
CA LEU A 18 -60.10 -31.82 -10.14
C LEU A 18 -58.66 -32.32 -10.09
N LEU A 19 -58.22 -32.81 -11.25
CA LEU A 19 -56.82 -33.08 -11.59
C LEU A 19 -56.01 -31.79 -11.46
N LEU A 20 -55.18 -31.68 -10.42
CA LEU A 20 -54.16 -30.65 -10.31
C LEU A 20 -52.86 -31.18 -10.94
N PRO A 21 -52.35 -30.60 -12.03
CA PRO A 21 -51.05 -30.99 -12.57
C PRO A 21 -49.91 -30.53 -11.62
N PRO A 22 -48.82 -31.29 -11.51
CA PRO A 22 -47.74 -31.02 -10.57
C PRO A 22 -46.99 -29.75 -10.97
N ALA A 23 -46.85 -28.84 -10.01
CA ALA A 23 -45.98 -27.68 -10.15
C ALA A 23 -44.53 -28.16 -10.36
N LEU A 24 -43.98 -27.92 -11.55
CA LEU A 24 -42.55 -28.09 -11.81
C LEU A 24 -41.78 -27.19 -10.84
N ALA A 25 -41.12 -27.82 -9.86
CA ALA A 25 -40.06 -27.20 -9.10
C ALA A 25 -38.88 -26.96 -10.06
N GLY A 26 -38.83 -25.76 -10.64
CA GLY A 26 -37.66 -25.28 -11.36
C GLY A 26 -36.49 -25.17 -10.38
N ALA A 27 -35.60 -26.16 -10.39
CA ALA A 27 -34.31 -26.07 -9.75
C ALA A 27 -33.56 -24.90 -10.40
N ALA A 28 -33.55 -23.76 -9.72
CA ALA A 28 -32.66 -22.66 -10.05
C ALA A 28 -31.23 -23.14 -9.81
N ALA A 29 -30.62 -23.69 -10.85
CA ALA A 29 -29.18 -23.83 -10.93
C ALA A 29 -28.59 -22.42 -10.84
N SER A 30 -28.23 -22.01 -9.62
CA SER A 30 -27.37 -20.86 -9.40
C SER A 30 -26.04 -21.20 -10.07
N CYS A 31 -25.88 -20.77 -11.33
CA CYS A 31 -24.60 -20.76 -11.97
C CYS A 31 -23.70 -19.89 -11.10
N ALA A 32 -22.82 -20.52 -10.32
CA ALA A 32 -21.71 -19.87 -9.67
C ALA A 32 -20.89 -19.20 -10.78
N ARG A 33 -21.21 -17.93 -11.07
CA ARG A 33 -20.45 -17.12 -12.01
C ARG A 33 -19.06 -16.98 -11.39
N PRO A 34 -17.98 -17.40 -12.07
CA PRO A 34 -16.63 -17.17 -11.56
C PRO A 34 -16.48 -15.69 -11.28
N GLU A 35 -16.10 -15.35 -10.05
CA GLU A 35 -15.81 -13.97 -9.69
C GLU A 35 -14.68 -13.47 -10.62
N PRO A 36 -14.85 -12.32 -11.28
CA PRO A 36 -13.80 -11.79 -12.15
C PRO A 36 -12.50 -11.61 -11.33
N PRO A 37 -11.33 -11.88 -11.93
CA PRO A 37 -10.06 -11.78 -11.22
C PRO A 37 -9.87 -10.35 -10.70
N ALA A 38 -9.40 -10.24 -9.46
CA ALA A 38 -9.14 -8.93 -8.84
C ALA A 38 -8.17 -8.12 -9.71
N PRO A 39 -8.43 -6.80 -9.93
CA PRO A 39 -7.55 -5.96 -10.74
C PRO A 39 -6.12 -5.98 -10.18
N PRO A 40 -5.08 -5.79 -11.02
CA PRO A 40 -3.71 -5.71 -10.52
C PRO A 40 -3.55 -4.54 -9.55
N LEU A 41 -2.61 -4.67 -8.59
CA LEU A 41 -2.28 -3.54 -7.72
C LEU A 41 -1.57 -2.46 -8.54
N ALA A 42 -1.92 -1.19 -8.31
CA ALA A 42 -1.24 -0.07 -8.94
C ALA A 42 0.25 -0.05 -8.55
N PRO A 43 1.19 0.30 -9.46
CA PRO A 43 2.59 0.45 -9.11
C PRO A 43 2.79 1.34 -7.87
N MET A 44 3.75 1.00 -7.02
CA MET A 44 4.11 1.86 -5.88
C MET A 44 4.88 3.08 -6.40
N SER A 45 4.43 4.28 -6.05
CA SER A 45 5.12 5.55 -6.28
C SER A 45 4.73 6.55 -5.19
N TRP A 46 5.65 7.47 -4.91
CA TRP A 46 5.55 8.51 -3.90
C TRP A 46 5.66 9.92 -4.50
N THR A 47 5.56 10.05 -5.83
CA THR A 47 5.55 11.34 -6.55
C THR A 47 4.38 12.25 -6.17
N HIS A 48 3.32 11.70 -5.57
CA HIS A 48 2.17 12.43 -5.04
C HIS A 48 2.43 13.02 -3.64
N LEU A 49 3.51 12.64 -2.97
CA LEU A 49 3.90 13.18 -1.67
C LEU A 49 4.73 14.46 -1.82
N THR A 50 4.82 15.23 -0.75
CA THR A 50 5.64 16.46 -0.70
C THR A 50 7.09 16.15 -1.10
N PRO A 51 7.63 16.82 -2.13
CA PRO A 51 9.06 16.78 -2.46
C PRO A 51 9.91 17.33 -1.31
N LEU A 52 11.11 16.79 -1.17
CA LEU A 52 12.05 17.06 -0.10
C LEU A 52 13.42 17.43 -0.71
N PRO A 53 13.53 18.63 -1.34
CA PRO A 53 14.79 19.09 -1.90
C PRO A 53 15.81 19.36 -0.80
N LEU A 54 17.02 18.87 -1.02
CA LEU A 54 18.17 19.01 -0.13
C LEU A 54 19.12 20.08 -0.68
N ASP A 55 19.67 20.91 0.21
CA ASP A 55 20.75 21.86 -0.10
C ASP A 55 22.10 21.12 -0.16
N VAL A 56 22.22 20.23 -1.14
CA VAL A 56 23.44 19.49 -1.45
C VAL A 56 23.68 19.47 -2.95
N ALA A 57 24.93 19.35 -3.39
CA ALA A 57 25.30 19.28 -4.81
C ALA A 57 24.91 17.94 -5.46
N ALA A 58 24.92 16.85 -4.68
CA ALA A 58 24.66 15.51 -5.18
C ALA A 58 23.86 14.68 -4.19
N LEU A 59 23.03 13.78 -4.72
CA LEU A 59 22.31 12.76 -3.98
C LEU A 59 22.65 11.39 -4.55
N GLU A 60 23.15 10.50 -3.70
CA GLU A 60 23.39 9.10 -4.01
C GLU A 60 22.37 8.21 -3.30
N VAL A 61 21.66 7.37 -4.05
CA VAL A 61 20.81 6.31 -3.49
C VAL A 61 21.56 5.00 -3.63
N VAL A 62 22.12 4.52 -2.53
CA VAL A 62 22.99 3.34 -2.51
C VAL A 62 22.17 2.10 -2.91
N PRO A 63 22.62 1.29 -3.90
CA PRO A 63 21.83 0.17 -4.40
C PRO A 63 21.85 -1.05 -3.48
N THR A 64 22.80 -1.13 -2.55
CA THR A 64 22.94 -2.26 -1.63
C THR A 64 21.92 -2.19 -0.50
N SER A 65 21.58 -3.35 0.03
CA SER A 65 20.71 -3.49 1.20
C SER A 65 21.20 -4.64 2.08
N PRO A 66 20.81 -4.69 3.37
CA PRO A 66 21.12 -5.80 4.24
C PRO A 66 20.63 -7.14 3.63
N PRO A 67 21.31 -8.26 3.91
CA PRO A 67 20.86 -9.56 3.46
C PRO A 67 19.49 -9.91 4.10
N PRO A 68 18.62 -10.63 3.37
CA PRO A 68 17.31 -11.01 3.89
C PRO A 68 17.46 -12.00 5.07
N PRO A 69 16.69 -11.84 6.16
CA PRO A 69 16.68 -12.81 7.25
C PRO A 69 16.02 -14.14 6.83
N PRO A 70 16.22 -15.23 7.60
CA PRO A 70 15.52 -16.49 7.34
C PRO A 70 14.00 -16.34 7.33
N GLY A 71 13.34 -16.92 6.34
CA GLY A 71 11.87 -16.85 6.19
C GLY A 71 11.37 -15.52 5.59
N ASP A 72 12.26 -14.66 5.12
CA ASP A 72 11.90 -13.48 4.35
C ASP A 72 11.32 -13.87 2.99
N ILE A 73 10.08 -13.43 2.75
CA ILE A 73 9.37 -13.58 1.49
C ILE A 73 9.35 -12.26 0.70
N GLY A 74 9.90 -11.18 1.25
CA GLY A 74 10.01 -9.87 0.62
C GLY A 74 10.64 -9.87 -0.78
N PRO A 75 11.71 -10.65 -1.04
CA PRO A 75 12.30 -10.73 -2.39
C PRO A 75 11.35 -11.25 -3.48
N LEU A 76 10.25 -11.90 -3.10
CA LEU A 76 9.23 -12.40 -4.04
C LEU A 76 8.20 -11.35 -4.43
N LEU A 77 8.18 -10.19 -3.76
CA LEU A 77 7.26 -9.10 -4.03
C LEU A 77 7.75 -8.22 -5.19
N SER A 78 6.82 -7.45 -5.77
CA SER A 78 7.12 -6.53 -6.86
C SER A 78 6.51 -5.14 -6.59
N PRO A 79 7.33 -4.12 -6.25
CA PRO A 79 8.78 -4.20 -6.02
C PRO A 79 9.12 -4.94 -4.71
N PRO A 80 10.35 -5.48 -4.57
CA PRO A 80 10.87 -5.95 -3.29
C PRO A 80 10.94 -4.80 -2.26
N PRO A 81 10.88 -5.08 -0.95
CA PRO A 81 10.94 -4.05 0.09
C PRO A 81 12.10 -3.05 -0.05
N ALA A 82 13.31 -3.51 -0.37
CA ALA A 82 14.46 -2.63 -0.53
C ALA A 82 14.32 -1.67 -1.75
N GLU A 83 13.71 -2.12 -2.85
CA GLU A 83 13.42 -1.23 -3.98
C GLU A 83 12.26 -0.28 -3.69
N ALA A 84 11.27 -0.69 -2.89
CA ALA A 84 10.23 0.22 -2.46
C ALA A 84 10.82 1.41 -1.67
N VAL A 85 11.71 1.14 -0.71
CA VAL A 85 12.40 2.18 0.08
C VAL A 85 13.28 3.07 -0.81
N ARG A 86 13.99 2.51 -1.80
CA ARG A 86 14.79 3.31 -2.75
C ARG A 86 13.94 4.11 -3.72
N GLY A 87 12.80 3.56 -4.16
CA GLY A 87 11.82 4.26 -4.98
C GLY A 87 11.27 5.49 -4.25
N MET A 88 10.96 5.37 -2.96
CA MET A 88 10.58 6.51 -2.12
C MET A 88 11.65 7.60 -2.11
N ALA A 89 12.92 7.24 -1.94
CA ALA A 89 14.02 8.21 -1.97
C ALA A 89 14.11 8.93 -3.31
N ARG A 90 14.04 8.20 -4.44
CA ARG A 90 14.10 8.77 -5.80
C ARG A 90 12.91 9.66 -6.12
N ASP A 91 11.73 9.30 -5.64
CA ASP A 91 10.50 10.05 -5.91
C ASP A 91 10.41 11.35 -5.10
N ARG A 92 11.05 11.39 -3.92
CA ARG A 92 10.87 12.50 -2.96
C ARG A 92 12.10 13.37 -2.77
N LEU A 93 13.31 12.82 -2.85
CA LEU A 93 14.55 13.57 -2.60
C LEU A 93 15.13 14.13 -3.90
N SER A 94 15.67 15.34 -3.83
CA SER A 94 16.44 15.94 -4.92
C SER A 94 17.59 16.78 -4.35
N ALA A 95 18.66 16.93 -5.12
CA ALA A 95 19.81 17.77 -4.79
C ALA A 95 19.67 19.11 -5.52
N LEU A 96 19.54 20.22 -4.78
CA LEU A 96 19.40 21.57 -5.33
C LEU A 96 20.50 22.54 -4.87
N GLY A 97 21.43 22.09 -4.03
CA GLY A 97 22.50 22.90 -3.48
C GLY A 97 23.75 22.99 -4.37
N GLY A 98 24.71 23.79 -3.92
CA GLY A 98 25.99 24.02 -4.63
C GLY A 98 27.17 23.19 -4.12
N SER A 99 27.09 22.61 -2.92
CA SER A 99 28.18 21.86 -2.29
C SER A 99 27.65 20.66 -1.46
N GLY A 100 28.55 19.78 -1.01
CA GLY A 100 28.18 18.61 -0.20
C GLY A 100 27.49 17.48 -0.98
N GLN A 101 27.32 16.33 -0.32
CA GLN A 101 26.69 15.13 -0.88
C GLN A 101 25.75 14.49 0.14
N ALA A 102 24.54 14.15 -0.29
CA ALA A 102 23.64 13.30 0.47
C ALA A 102 23.77 11.83 0.04
N VAL A 103 23.82 10.91 0.99
CA VAL A 103 23.85 9.46 0.76
C VAL A 103 22.67 8.82 1.48
N PHE A 104 21.78 8.20 0.70
CA PHE A 104 20.62 7.47 1.19
C PHE A 104 20.90 5.97 1.17
N LEU A 105 20.72 5.32 2.33
CA LEU A 105 20.95 3.89 2.53
C LEU A 105 19.68 3.21 3.02
N VAL A 106 19.44 1.99 2.54
CA VAL A 106 18.45 1.09 3.13
C VAL A 106 19.11 0.38 4.32
N THR A 107 18.59 0.57 5.53
CA THR A 107 19.13 -0.02 6.77
C THR A 107 18.34 -1.24 7.23
N ALA A 108 17.10 -1.40 6.79
CA ALA A 108 16.31 -2.61 6.95
C ALA A 108 15.28 -2.74 5.82
N ALA A 109 15.09 -3.96 5.32
CA ALA A 109 14.10 -4.23 4.28
C ALA A 109 13.76 -5.73 4.28
N SER A 110 12.76 -6.12 5.07
CA SER A 110 12.32 -7.50 5.14
C SER A 110 10.81 -7.62 5.29
N LEU A 111 10.26 -8.72 4.77
CA LEU A 111 8.89 -9.16 5.02
C LEU A 111 8.91 -10.66 5.34
N VAL A 112 8.90 -10.98 6.63
CA VAL A 112 9.05 -12.34 7.13
C VAL A 112 7.70 -13.00 7.33
N ARG A 113 7.57 -14.23 6.85
CA ARG A 113 6.48 -15.13 7.24
C ARG A 113 6.92 -15.98 8.42
N GLU A 114 6.27 -15.79 9.54
CA GLU A 114 6.58 -16.51 10.76
C GLU A 114 5.97 -17.91 10.81
N ARG A 115 6.44 -18.70 11.79
CA ARG A 115 5.74 -19.89 12.24
C ARG A 115 4.35 -19.49 12.76
N GLY A 116 3.31 -20.15 12.27
CA GLY A 116 1.92 -19.77 12.54
C GLY A 116 1.30 -18.83 11.49
N GLY A 117 2.05 -18.46 10.45
CA GLY A 117 1.53 -17.79 9.26
C GLY A 117 1.40 -16.27 9.36
N ALA A 118 1.72 -15.67 10.52
CA ALA A 118 1.80 -14.22 10.68
C ALA A 118 2.86 -13.61 9.75
N LEU A 119 2.61 -12.37 9.35
CA LEU A 119 3.52 -11.58 8.51
C LEU A 119 4.07 -10.42 9.33
N ARG A 120 5.37 -10.18 9.24
CA ARG A 120 6.05 -9.00 9.79
C ARG A 120 6.85 -8.30 8.71
N CYS A 121 6.60 -7.02 8.51
CA CYS A 121 7.39 -6.15 7.66
C CYS A 121 8.25 -5.22 8.53
N THR A 122 9.54 -5.13 8.21
CA THR A 122 10.47 -4.18 8.83
C THR A 122 11.19 -3.41 7.73
N LEU A 123 11.03 -2.10 7.75
CA LEU A 123 11.65 -1.19 6.80
C LEU A 123 12.45 -0.14 7.56
N GLY A 124 13.57 0.27 7.00
CA GLY A 124 14.39 1.32 7.56
C GLY A 124 15.34 1.92 6.54
N CYS A 125 15.63 3.20 6.73
CA CYS A 125 16.61 3.92 5.93
C CYS A 125 17.42 4.89 6.79
N ARG A 126 18.55 5.31 6.24
CA ARG A 126 19.43 6.35 6.78
C ARG A 126 19.73 7.34 5.67
N LEU A 127 19.71 8.63 6.00
CA LEU A 127 20.21 9.69 5.14
C LEU A 127 21.39 10.34 5.83
N GLU A 128 22.53 10.42 5.15
CA GLU A 128 23.76 11.05 5.61
C GLU A 128 24.09 12.23 4.73
N ILE A 129 24.47 13.36 5.32
CA ILE A 129 25.02 14.51 4.63
C ILE A 129 26.53 14.50 4.86
N LEU A 130 27.27 14.31 3.78
CA LEU A 130 28.71 14.30 3.70
C LEU A 130 29.20 15.66 3.21
N GLY A 131 30.25 16.17 3.86
CA GLY A 131 30.90 17.43 3.50
C GLY A 131 30.28 18.66 4.16
N ASP A 132 30.90 19.78 3.86
CA ASP A 132 30.64 21.12 4.35
C ASP A 132 29.73 21.86 3.35
N GLY A 133 28.45 22.00 3.72
CA GLY A 133 27.54 22.96 3.11
C GLY A 133 28.03 24.36 3.48
N GLY A 134 29.04 24.86 2.77
CA GLY A 134 29.89 25.91 3.34
C GLY A 134 30.54 25.51 4.68
N ALA A 135 31.53 26.29 5.12
CA ALA A 135 32.36 25.94 6.28
C ALA A 135 31.62 25.81 7.62
N GLU A 136 30.32 26.13 7.70
CA GLU A 136 29.54 26.17 8.94
C GLU A 136 28.50 25.04 9.09
N GLU A 137 28.13 24.30 8.03
CA GLU A 137 26.92 23.47 8.10
C GLU A 137 27.13 22.06 8.66
N GLY A 138 28.37 21.53 8.64
CA GLY A 138 28.81 20.30 9.31
C GLY A 138 28.03 19.01 8.96
N PRO A 139 28.62 17.82 9.08
CA PRO A 139 27.94 16.57 8.74
C PRO A 139 26.67 16.37 9.59
N GLY A 140 25.71 15.65 9.01
CA GLY A 140 24.45 15.34 9.69
C GLY A 140 23.90 14.01 9.20
N PHE A 141 23.09 13.35 10.02
CA PHE A 141 22.36 12.16 9.58
C PHE A 141 20.99 12.08 10.24
N MET A 142 20.12 11.29 9.64
CA MET A 142 18.87 10.84 10.26
C MET A 142 18.62 9.36 9.93
N GLU A 143 17.79 8.72 10.74
CA GLU A 143 17.28 7.37 10.49
C GLU A 143 15.76 7.35 10.64
N ALA A 144 15.11 6.53 9.83
CA ALA A 144 13.68 6.27 9.93
C ALA A 144 13.44 4.76 9.89
N THR A 145 12.41 4.31 10.60
CA THR A 145 12.07 2.89 10.68
C THR A 145 10.57 2.71 10.82
N ALA A 146 10.02 1.74 10.09
CA ALA A 146 8.65 1.28 10.24
C ALA A 146 8.64 -0.23 10.48
N ARG A 147 7.80 -0.66 11.43
CA ARG A 147 7.57 -2.06 11.74
C ARG A 147 6.09 -2.31 11.84
N LEU A 148 5.60 -3.22 11.01
CA LEU A 148 4.18 -3.56 10.98
C LEU A 148 4.01 -5.07 10.88
N GLY A 149 2.95 -5.60 11.47
CA GLY A 149 2.65 -7.02 11.39
C GLY A 149 1.15 -7.29 11.37
N VAL A 150 0.79 -8.40 10.73
CA VAL A 150 -0.60 -8.90 10.65
C VAL A 150 -0.61 -10.40 10.94
N SER A 151 -1.71 -10.89 11.50
CA SER A 151 -1.86 -12.29 11.90
C SER A 151 -3.27 -12.81 11.63
N GLY A 152 -3.49 -14.10 11.86
CA GLY A 152 -4.80 -14.74 11.72
C GLY A 152 -5.38 -14.57 10.31
N ALA A 153 -6.68 -14.25 10.25
CA ALA A 153 -7.41 -14.12 9.00
C ALA A 153 -6.89 -12.99 8.09
N GLU A 154 -6.18 -12.00 8.62
CA GLU A 154 -5.59 -10.92 7.81
C GLU A 154 -4.33 -11.36 7.07
N ALA A 155 -3.46 -12.13 7.74
CA ALA A 155 -2.23 -12.64 7.15
C ALA A 155 -2.44 -13.69 6.05
N THR A 156 -3.64 -14.29 6.00
CA THR A 156 -4.01 -15.29 5.00
C THR A 156 -4.79 -14.73 3.82
N ARG A 157 -5.13 -13.42 3.83
CA ARG A 157 -5.86 -12.79 2.72
C ARG A 157 -5.04 -12.83 1.43
N PRO A 158 -5.69 -12.92 0.27
CA PRO A 158 -5.01 -12.67 -1.01
C PRO A 158 -4.26 -11.34 -0.95
N ARG A 159 -2.99 -11.34 -1.39
CA ARG A 159 -2.11 -10.16 -1.41
C ARG A 159 -1.80 -9.52 -0.04
N ALA A 160 -1.97 -10.26 1.07
CA ALA A 160 -1.67 -9.75 2.41
C ALA A 160 -0.24 -9.19 2.53
N ALA A 161 0.75 -9.83 1.89
CA ALA A 161 2.14 -9.36 1.89
C ALA A 161 2.31 -8.02 1.15
N ASP A 162 1.74 -7.88 -0.06
CA ASP A 162 1.80 -6.62 -0.82
C ASP A 162 1.10 -5.46 -0.09
N LEU A 163 -0.05 -5.75 0.52
CA LEU A 163 -0.81 -4.75 1.28
C LEU A 163 -0.08 -4.36 2.56
N LEU A 164 0.54 -5.31 3.25
CA LEU A 164 1.38 -5.05 4.42
C LEU A 164 2.58 -4.17 4.05
N LEU A 165 3.25 -4.46 2.93
CA LEU A 165 4.38 -3.65 2.46
C LEU A 165 3.95 -2.21 2.16
N ARG A 166 2.82 -2.00 1.47
CA ARG A 166 2.29 -0.66 1.19
C ARG A 166 2.03 0.13 2.46
N ARG A 167 1.34 -0.48 3.42
CA ARG A 167 1.05 0.17 4.69
C ARG A 167 2.31 0.47 5.51
N ALA A 168 3.28 -0.44 5.52
CA ALA A 168 4.57 -0.19 6.14
C ALA A 168 5.35 0.93 5.44
N MET A 169 5.25 1.06 4.12
CA MET A 169 5.80 2.18 3.37
C MET A 169 5.10 3.50 3.71
N ASP A 170 3.78 3.49 3.91
CA ASP A 170 3.04 4.69 4.35
C ASP A 170 3.56 5.17 5.72
N ASP A 171 3.71 4.25 6.69
CA ASP A 171 4.27 4.55 8.01
C ASP A 171 5.73 5.04 7.90
N LEU A 172 6.55 4.41 7.06
CA LEU A 172 7.95 4.81 6.85
C LEU A 172 8.03 6.21 6.24
N ASN A 173 7.14 6.57 5.31
CA ASN A 173 7.13 7.88 4.67
C ASN A 173 6.87 9.01 5.67
N VAL A 174 5.95 8.78 6.61
CA VAL A 174 5.63 9.73 7.68
C VAL A 174 6.83 9.89 8.61
N GLU A 175 7.41 8.78 9.07
CA GLU A 175 8.57 8.79 9.95
C GLU A 175 9.79 9.43 9.28
N PHE A 176 10.04 9.10 8.01
CA PHE A 176 11.13 9.66 7.22
C PHE A 176 11.03 11.19 7.12
N GLU A 177 9.85 11.70 6.75
CA GLU A 177 9.66 13.15 6.64
C GLU A 177 9.80 13.83 8.01
N PHE A 178 9.25 13.24 9.07
CA PHE A 178 9.38 13.77 10.42
C PHE A 178 10.85 13.85 10.84
N GLN A 179 11.60 12.76 10.69
CA GLN A 179 13.01 12.70 11.09
C GLN A 179 13.88 13.61 10.24
N LEU A 180 13.60 13.73 8.93
CA LEU A 180 14.30 14.66 8.05
C LEU A 180 14.07 16.11 8.47
N ARG A 181 12.80 16.52 8.64
CA ARG A 181 12.43 17.88 9.06
C ARG A 181 12.88 18.22 10.47
N ARG A 182 13.07 17.23 11.33
CA ARG A 182 13.55 17.43 12.69
C ARG A 182 15.08 17.57 12.75
N ASN A 183 15.80 16.64 12.13
CA ASN A 183 17.25 16.50 12.34
C ASN A 183 18.08 17.18 11.24
N LEU A 184 17.54 17.27 10.03
CA LEU A 184 18.22 17.85 8.85
C LEU A 184 17.47 19.07 8.30
N ARG A 185 16.70 19.77 9.16
CA ARG A 185 15.90 20.94 8.78
C ARG A 185 16.69 22.02 8.03
N ARG A 186 17.96 22.21 8.41
CA ARG A 186 18.85 23.22 7.82
C ARG A 186 19.26 22.88 6.40
N TRP A 187 19.22 21.59 6.06
CA TRP A 187 19.53 21.07 4.73
C TRP A 187 18.30 21.01 3.82
N LEU A 188 17.11 21.41 4.30
CA LEU A 188 15.90 21.42 3.48
C LEU A 188 15.75 22.77 2.79
N VAL A 189 15.62 22.73 1.46
CA VAL A 189 15.21 23.90 0.68
C VAL A 189 13.70 24.02 0.75
N ALA A 190 13.18 25.25 0.78
CA ALA A 190 11.74 25.47 0.68
C ALA A 190 11.23 24.87 -0.65
N ALA A 191 10.36 23.87 -0.56
CA ALA A 191 9.71 23.33 -1.73
C ALA A 191 8.86 24.43 -2.37
N ALA A 192 9.07 24.72 -3.66
CA ALA A 192 8.21 25.64 -4.38
C ALA A 192 6.75 25.12 -4.28
N PRO A 193 5.77 25.99 -3.97
CA PRO A 193 4.38 25.58 -3.93
C PRO A 193 3.96 25.14 -5.35
N GLY A 194 3.73 23.84 -5.52
CA GLY A 194 3.25 23.24 -6.75
C GLY A 194 4.36 22.78 -7.68
N GLY A 195 4.61 21.47 -7.69
CA GLY A 195 5.28 20.77 -8.80
C GLY A 195 4.42 20.71 -10.06
N ALA A 196 3.72 21.79 -10.41
CA ALA A 196 3.12 21.96 -11.71
C ALA A 196 4.15 22.69 -12.57
N ALA A 197 4.65 22.02 -13.61
CA ALA A 197 5.28 22.71 -14.71
C ALA A 197 4.41 23.92 -15.07
N VAL A 198 5.01 25.12 -15.06
CA VAL A 198 4.35 26.33 -15.55
C VAL A 198 3.91 26.01 -16.97
N ALA A 199 2.61 25.81 -17.17
CA ALA A 199 2.05 25.67 -18.51
C ALA A 199 2.48 26.91 -19.30
N PRO A 200 3.01 26.76 -20.52
CA PRO A 200 3.33 27.94 -21.33
C PRO A 200 2.08 28.81 -21.42
N PRO A 201 2.21 30.14 -21.37
CA PRO A 201 1.06 31.02 -21.48
C PRO A 201 0.31 30.67 -22.77
N VAL A 202 -0.99 30.42 -22.64
CA VAL A 202 -1.88 30.14 -23.79
C VAL A 202 -1.76 31.32 -24.75
N GLY A 203 -1.22 31.07 -25.94
CA GLY A 203 -1.18 32.06 -27.01
C GLY A 203 -2.61 32.50 -27.33
N ARG A 204 -2.89 33.79 -27.20
CA ARG A 204 -4.15 34.35 -27.67
C ARG A 204 -4.12 34.31 -29.19
N GLU A 205 -5.02 33.52 -29.78
CA GLU A 205 -5.30 33.57 -31.20
C GLU A 205 -6.00 34.89 -31.51
N GLU A 206 -5.32 35.79 -32.23
CA GLU A 206 -5.91 37.02 -32.72
C GLU A 206 -6.87 36.68 -33.87
N LEU A 207 -8.15 37.00 -33.67
CA LEU A 207 -9.17 36.82 -34.69
C LEU A 207 -8.88 37.73 -35.90
N PRO A 208 -8.95 37.21 -37.15
CA PRO A 208 -8.75 38.03 -38.33
C PRO A 208 -9.86 39.09 -38.45
N SER A 209 -9.43 40.27 -38.90
CA SER A 209 -10.22 41.50 -39.05
C SER A 209 -11.30 41.38 -40.13
#